data_AF-A0A1F4RIT6-F1
#
_entry.id   AF-A0A1F4RIT6-F1
#
_cell.length_a   1.000
_cell.length_b   1.000
_cell.length_c   1.000
_cell.angle_alpha   90.00
_cell.angle_beta   90.00
_cell.angle_gamma   90.00
#
_symmetry.space_group_name_H-M   'P 1'
#
loop_
_entity.id
_entity.type
_entity.pdbx_description
1 polymer ?
#
loop_
_entity_poly.entity_id
_entity_poly.type
_entity_poly.pdbx_seq_one_letter_code
_entity_poly.pdbx_strand_id
1 'polypeptide(L)'
;MNSNLSFPEEFKSFDEVQQFWNNHSTADYWDEMEDVDLELSPALRSKLEIKKLYRLLGFSLEQISGIEAKARSEKVDSKEIIWKWVLEHV
;
A
#
# COMPACT_ATOMS: atom_id res chain seq x y z
N MET A 1 0.10 32.45 -24.56
CA MET A 1 1.44 31.90 -24.32
C MET A 1 2.08 32.74 -23.24
N ASN A 2 2.42 32.10 -22.11
CA ASN A 2 3.19 32.54 -20.93
C ASN A 2 2.63 31.67 -19.78
N SER A 3 3.38 30.79 -19.11
CA SER A 3 4.74 30.92 -18.58
C SER A 3 5.34 29.53 -18.38
N ASN A 4 6.65 29.38 -18.59
CA ASN A 4 7.43 28.19 -18.21
C ASN A 4 7.16 27.82 -16.74
N LEU A 5 6.40 26.76 -16.48
CA LEU A 5 6.28 26.15 -15.16
C LEU A 5 7.15 24.90 -15.16
N SER A 6 8.47 25.10 -15.13
CA SER A 6 9.41 23.98 -14.98
C SER A 6 9.31 23.42 -13.57
N PHE A 7 9.19 22.09 -13.43
CA PHE A 7 9.33 21.44 -12.14
C PHE A 7 10.70 21.78 -11.49
N PRO A 8 10.77 22.15 -10.20
CA PRO A 8 12.05 22.44 -9.54
C PRO A 8 12.96 21.20 -9.50
N GLU A 9 14.20 21.32 -9.98
CA GLU A 9 15.17 20.21 -9.95
C GLU A 9 15.62 19.85 -8.52
N GLU A 10 15.67 20.83 -7.62
CA GLU A 10 16.07 20.64 -6.22
C GLU A 10 15.19 21.45 -5.27
N PHE A 11 14.89 20.88 -4.10
CA PHE A 11 14.28 21.58 -2.97
C PHE A 11 15.29 21.70 -1.83
N LYS A 12 15.35 22.87 -1.19
CA LYS A 12 16.32 23.15 -0.11
C LYS A 12 15.85 22.62 1.24
N SER A 13 14.56 22.29 1.37
CA SER A 13 13.98 21.76 2.61
C SER A 13 12.67 21.02 2.38
N PHE A 14 12.25 20.21 3.35
CA PHE A 14 10.95 19.53 3.31
C PHE A 14 9.77 20.52 3.39
N ASP A 15 9.91 21.62 4.14
CA ASP A 15 8.86 22.66 4.24
C ASP A 15 8.62 23.35 2.89
N GLU A 16 9.69 23.55 2.10
CA GLU A 16 9.59 24.10 0.74
C GLU A 16 8.85 23.15 -0.21
N VAL A 17 9.11 21.84 -0.12
CA VAL A 17 8.37 20.81 -0.88
C VAL A 17 6.88 20.87 -0.55
N GLN A 18 6.55 20.96 0.74
CA GLN A 18 5.15 21.04 1.18
C GLN A 18 4.48 22.32 0.68
N GLN A 19 5.14 23.48 0.81
CA GLN A 19 4.59 24.77 0.35
C GLN A 19 4.37 24.81 -1.17
N PHE A 20 5.25 24.17 -1.94
CA PHE A 20 5.08 24.00 -3.37
C PHE A 20 3.83 23.15 -3.67
N TRP A 21 3.73 21.93 -3.11
CA TRP A 21 2.59 21.05 -3.38
C TRP A 21 1.25 21.53 -2.80
N ASN A 22 1.25 22.45 -1.83
CA ASN A 22 0.01 23.08 -1.37
C ASN A 22 -0.65 23.96 -2.44
N ASN A 23 0.13 24.48 -3.39
CA ASN A 23 -0.34 25.44 -4.40
C ASN A 23 -0.25 24.89 -5.85
N HIS A 24 0.26 23.67 -6.02
CA HIS A 24 0.53 23.06 -7.33
C HIS A 24 -0.12 21.67 -7.41
N SER A 25 -0.72 21.34 -8.56
CA SER A 25 -1.25 20.00 -8.81
C SER A 25 -0.18 19.13 -9.46
N THR A 26 -0.11 17.86 -9.08
CA THR A 26 0.77 16.88 -9.77
C THR A 26 0.39 16.72 -11.25
N ALA A 27 -0.89 16.93 -11.59
CA ALA A 27 -1.36 16.86 -12.98
C ALA A 27 -0.73 17.94 -13.88
N ASP A 28 -0.32 19.07 -13.31
CA ASP A 28 0.28 20.18 -14.07
C ASP A 28 1.68 19.84 -14.60
N TYR A 29 2.29 18.77 -14.09
CA TYR A 29 3.66 18.33 -14.42
C TYR A 29 3.68 16.91 -14.97
N TRP A 30 2.53 16.33 -15.33
CA TRP A 30 2.43 14.92 -15.74
C TRP A 30 3.33 14.58 -16.93
N ASP A 31 3.45 15.49 -17.91
CA ASP A 31 4.29 15.32 -19.10
C ASP A 31 5.80 15.45 -18.80
N GLU A 32 6.17 16.01 -17.63
CA GLU A 32 7.56 16.21 -17.18
C GLU A 32 8.03 15.11 -16.20
N MET A 33 7.11 14.28 -15.69
CA MET A 33 7.45 13.20 -14.76
C MET A 33 7.89 11.94 -15.52
N GLU A 34 8.88 11.24 -14.97
CA GLU A 34 9.25 9.92 -15.46
C GLU A 34 8.21 8.87 -15.05
N ASP A 35 7.90 7.96 -15.97
CA ASP A 35 7.13 6.76 -15.63
C ASP A 35 7.92 5.92 -14.64
N VAL A 36 7.40 5.80 -13.42
CA VAL A 36 7.99 4.94 -12.39
C VAL A 36 7.27 3.60 -12.38
N ASP A 37 7.98 2.54 -12.79
CA ASP A 37 7.50 1.18 -12.58
C ASP A 37 7.75 0.76 -11.13
N LEU A 38 6.68 0.74 -10.34
CA LEU A 38 6.72 0.39 -8.92
C LEU A 38 6.69 -1.14 -8.75
N GLU A 39 7.86 -1.73 -8.57
CA GLU A 39 7.96 -3.13 -8.15
C GLU A 39 7.83 -3.28 -6.62
N LEU A 40 6.72 -3.87 -6.18
CA LEU A 40 6.58 -4.27 -4.78
C LEU A 40 7.46 -5.49 -4.50
N SER A 41 8.23 -5.43 -3.41
CA SER A 41 8.99 -6.59 -2.93
C SER A 41 8.05 -7.78 -2.63
N PRO A 42 8.53 -9.04 -2.77
CA PRO A 42 7.70 -10.21 -2.50
C PRO A 42 7.06 -10.19 -1.10
N ALA A 43 7.81 -9.75 -0.09
CA ALA A 43 7.31 -9.63 1.28
C ALA A 43 6.16 -8.62 1.40
N LEU A 44 6.24 -7.49 0.68
CA LEU A 44 5.19 -6.48 0.70
C LEU A 44 3.94 -6.95 -0.07
N ARG A 45 4.11 -7.65 -1.20
CA ARG A 45 3.01 -8.29 -1.94
C ARG A 45 2.25 -9.28 -1.07
N SER A 46 2.95 -10.20 -0.40
CA SER A 46 2.32 -11.19 0.50
C SER A 46 1.53 -10.52 1.63
N LYS A 47 2.06 -9.45 2.23
CA LYS A 47 1.36 -8.66 3.26
C LYS A 47 0.10 -7.97 2.74
N LEU A 48 0.10 -7.51 1.48
CA LEU A 48 -1.09 -6.90 0.89
C LEU A 48 -2.15 -7.95 0.56
N GLU A 49 -1.76 -9.12 0.08
CA GLU A 49 -2.70 -10.20 -0.23
C GLU A 49 -3.45 -10.68 1.01
N ILE A 50 -2.77 -10.87 2.14
CA ILE A 50 -3.46 -11.26 3.38
C ILE A 50 -4.43 -10.18 3.87
N LYS A 51 -4.05 -8.89 3.77
CA LYS A 51 -4.94 -7.77 4.11
C LYS A 51 -6.17 -7.71 3.20
N LYS A 52 -6.00 -8.00 1.90
CA LYS A 52 -7.11 -8.12 0.96
C LYS A 52 -8.07 -9.25 1.37
N LEU A 53 -7.54 -10.40 1.78
CA LEU A 53 -8.36 -11.52 2.26
C LEU A 53 -9.16 -11.16 3.52
N TYR A 54 -8.52 -10.52 4.51
CA TYR A 54 -9.21 -10.06 5.72
C TYR A 54 -10.39 -9.14 5.39
N ARG A 55 -10.20 -8.21 4.44
CA ARG A 55 -11.24 -7.29 3.99
C ARG A 55 -12.35 -8.01 3.21
N LEU A 56 -11.98 -8.92 2.31
CA LEU A 56 -12.92 -9.65 1.45
C LEU A 56 -13.85 -10.54 2.28
N LEU A 57 -13.31 -11.19 3.31
CA LEU A 57 -14.06 -12.07 4.20
C LEU A 57 -14.73 -11.33 5.36
N GLY A 58 -14.55 -10.01 5.46
CA GLY A 58 -15.21 -9.18 6.47
C GLY A 58 -14.74 -9.46 7.91
N PHE A 59 -13.49 -9.88 8.11
CA PHE A 59 -12.98 -10.16 9.45
C PHE A 59 -12.80 -8.89 10.28
N SER A 60 -13.24 -8.95 11.53
CA SER A 60 -12.99 -7.91 12.54
C SER A 60 -11.53 -7.91 13.00
N LEU A 61 -11.09 -6.85 13.66
CA LEU A 61 -9.73 -6.76 14.24
C LEU A 61 -9.45 -7.87 15.26
N GLU A 62 -10.47 -8.30 16.01
CA GLU A 62 -10.37 -9.39 16.96
C GLU A 62 -10.17 -10.73 16.24
N GLN A 63 -10.95 -10.99 15.19
CA GLN A 63 -10.80 -12.20 14.36
C GLN A 63 -9.44 -12.26 13.67
N ILE A 64 -8.98 -11.13 13.11
CA ILE A 64 -7.64 -11.01 12.51
C ILE A 64 -6.56 -11.34 13.55
N SER A 65 -6.65 -10.74 14.74
CA SER A 65 -5.70 -10.99 15.82
C SER A 65 -5.68 -12.47 16.25
N GLY A 66 -6.86 -13.10 16.29
CA GLY A 66 -7.00 -14.54 16.54
C GLY A 66 -6.35 -15.41 15.47
N ILE A 67 -6.57 -15.09 14.19
CA ILE A 67 -5.95 -15.78 13.05
C ILE A 67 -4.44 -15.67 13.12
N GLU A 68 -3.89 -14.48 13.35
CA GLU A 68 -2.45 -14.26 13.44
C GLU A 68 -1.82 -14.95 14.66
N ALA A 69 -2.51 -14.95 15.80
CA ALA A 69 -2.06 -15.68 16.98
C ALA A 69 -2.00 -17.19 16.73
N LYS A 70 -3.04 -17.75 16.09
CA LYS A 70 -3.11 -19.16 15.71
C LYS A 70 -2.02 -19.54 14.70
N ALA A 71 -1.83 -18.71 13.67
CA ALA A 71 -0.76 -18.89 12.68
C ALA A 71 0.63 -18.92 13.34
N ARG A 72 0.89 -18.00 14.29
CA ARG A 72 2.14 -17.97 15.07
C ARG A 72 2.32 -19.23 15.93
N SER A 73 1.27 -19.71 16.60
CA SER A 73 1.36 -20.92 17.42
C SER A 73 1.58 -22.19 16.59
N GLU A 74 0.95 -22.25 15.41
CA GLU A 74 1.06 -23.39 14.49
C GLU A 74 2.30 -23.30 13.58
N LYS A 75 3.03 -22.18 13.61
CA LYS A 75 4.16 -21.86 12.71
C LYS A 75 3.79 -21.99 11.22
N VAL A 76 2.57 -21.57 10.88
CA VAL A 76 2.03 -21.56 9.51
C VAL A 76 1.69 -20.15 9.08
N ASP A 77 1.42 -19.96 7.79
CA ASP A 77 0.96 -18.67 7.27
C ASP A 77 -0.52 -18.43 7.62
N SER A 78 -0.90 -17.19 7.91
CA SER A 78 -2.31 -16.82 8.17
C SER A 78 -3.24 -17.23 7.03
N LYS A 79 -2.76 -17.25 5.77
CA LYS A 79 -3.54 -17.75 4.62
C LYS A 79 -3.93 -19.21 4.78
N GLU A 80 -3.07 -20.07 5.33
CA GLU A 80 -3.40 -21.48 5.54
C GLU A 80 -4.51 -21.64 6.58
N ILE A 81 -4.49 -20.83 7.64
CA ILE A 81 -5.56 -20.80 8.65
C ILE A 81 -6.89 -20.39 8.00
N ILE A 82 -6.88 -19.36 7.16
CA ILE A 82 -8.06 -18.92 6.41
C ILE A 82 -8.56 -20.01 5.48
N TRP A 83 -7.66 -20.65 4.71
CA TRP A 83 -8.04 -21.71 3.77
C TRP A 83 -8.68 -22.91 4.47
N LYS A 84 -8.12 -23.35 5.60
CA LYS A 84 -8.72 -24.39 6.43
C LYS A 84 -10.15 -24.00 6.86
N TRP A 85 -10.33 -22.77 7.35
CA TRP A 85 -11.65 -22.27 7.75
C TRP A 85 -12.64 -22.23 6.58
N VAL A 86 -12.23 -21.76 5.40
CA VAL A 86 -13.08 -21.74 4.20
C VAL A 86 -13.51 -23.15 3.80
N LEU A 87 -12.59 -24.11 3.79
CA LEU A 87 -12.89 -25.51 3.45
C LEU A 87 -13.83 -26.19 4.45
N GLU A 88 -13.84 -25.74 5.71
CA GLU A 88 -14.74 -26.26 6.75
C GLU A 88 -16.17 -25.68 6.64
N HIS A 89 -16.36 -24.56 5.95
CA HIS A 89 -17.61 -23.79 5.93
C HIS A 89 -18.25 -23.68 4.52
N VAL A 90 -17.66 -24.33 3.52
CA VAL A 90 -18.19 -24.49 2.14
C VAL A 90 -18.61 -25.94 1.96
#